data_AF-A0A3G8ZQU7-F1
#
_entry.id   AF-A0A3G8ZQU7-F1
#
_cell.length_a   1.000
_cell.length_b   1.000
_cell.length_c   1.000
_cell.angle_alpha   90.00
_cell.angle_beta   90.00
_cell.angle_gamma   90.00
#
_symmetry.space_group_name_H-M   'P 1'
#
loop_
_entity.id
_entity.type
_entity.pdbx_description
1 polymer ?
#
loop_
_entity_poly.entity_id
_entity_poly.type
_entity_poly.pdbx_seq_one_letter_code
_entity_poly.pdbx_strand_id
1 'polypeptide(L)'
;MSMGYDGGQMRTERSSVQARQRLIALICLLLTVSGCTAVISGRGSGDTSVAAALAADLAAVSSSARSSASLASSSAASSSSSSAASAAAESSAASVAASLASEAARPKVRPSSVDTSALFESITNALLVGNREAFLLHFTSEALVPATFWWDNMAAIGMDGGAASTYYSDAAMIDVGANDVGTVRQVFMGAHFPGDGADEFNNLRVSTTAYSWDVAASFDPTFEVTSLIVTAWTSLSNAPWDCNCALHVARGVSGVVASLPDDAAFADEILNYQDQGYEWLNNFMTLSAPEIGVPAEVVTFATANADRLYNWFRPLSDGTAEVPVDRSFVAAVQATYSYYGFNPNLAWAVPNTAPRMVVGSDVLDFADPVDVLVHELVHYSLGKFRNEEYWPYTEPYLAEGVAEMIEQVYGFTTPADAVAGAWVVGQPRQATSISASLLAELFDGSLPTSDEMRSGSNSVVNFWYDIAGSLYNYLALTYGMPAALRASVCAYKEGTVLGCVTDDAGVRLSEADLTASWAQWVRATYG
;
A
#
# COMPACT_ATOMS: atom_id res chain seq x y z
N MET A 1 0.33 -53.66 47.48
CA MET A 1 0.21 -54.76 46.49
C MET A 1 0.64 -54.21 45.15
N SER A 2 1.52 -54.95 44.49
CA SER A 2 2.35 -54.57 43.34
C SER A 2 1.62 -54.70 42.00
N MET A 3 2.01 -53.86 41.04
CA MET A 3 2.31 -54.12 39.60
C MET A 3 2.35 -52.72 38.93
N GLY A 4 3.39 -52.21 38.29
CA GLY A 4 4.53 -52.84 37.61
C GLY A 4 4.28 -52.81 36.09
N TYR A 5 4.68 -51.74 35.40
CA TYR A 5 4.91 -51.76 33.95
C TYR A 5 6.01 -50.77 33.55
N ASP A 6 7.09 -51.36 33.04
CA ASP A 6 8.23 -50.76 32.36
C ASP A 6 7.90 -50.64 30.86
N GLY A 7 8.50 -49.68 30.15
CA GLY A 7 8.26 -49.53 28.71
C GLY A 7 9.08 -48.44 28.03
N GLY A 8 10.42 -48.49 28.15
CA GLY A 8 11.32 -47.71 27.31
C GLY A 8 11.50 -48.36 25.92
N GLN A 9 11.13 -47.65 24.85
CA GLN A 9 11.66 -47.85 23.49
C GLN A 9 11.17 -46.70 22.57
N MET A 10 11.95 -45.62 22.45
CA MET A 10 11.73 -44.60 21.39
C MET A 10 12.98 -43.72 21.19
N ARG A 11 14.15 -44.31 20.93
CA ARG A 11 15.36 -43.51 20.64
C ARG A 11 16.28 -44.01 19.53
N THR A 12 15.91 -45.02 18.74
CA THR A 12 16.78 -45.58 17.69
C THR A 12 16.34 -45.31 16.25
N GLU A 13 15.16 -44.74 15.99
CA GLU A 13 14.69 -44.55 14.60
C GLU A 13 15.12 -43.23 13.93
N ARG A 14 15.59 -42.22 14.68
CA ARG A 14 16.01 -40.93 14.06
C ARG A 14 17.34 -40.99 13.31
N SER A 15 18.21 -41.99 13.54
CA SER A 15 19.52 -42.03 12.87
C SER A 15 19.50 -42.70 11.48
N SER A 16 18.51 -43.53 11.17
CA SER A 16 18.45 -44.24 9.88
C SER A 16 17.86 -43.38 8.75
N VAL A 17 17.01 -42.41 9.09
CA VAL A 17 16.40 -41.46 8.14
C VAL A 17 17.43 -40.44 7.64
N GLN A 18 18.27 -39.90 8.54
CA GLN A 18 19.35 -38.98 8.16
C GLN A 18 20.46 -39.65 7.33
N ALA A 19 20.75 -40.94 7.56
CA ALA A 19 21.71 -41.68 6.75
C ALA A 19 21.19 -41.96 5.32
N ARG A 20 19.88 -42.17 5.15
CA ARG A 20 19.25 -42.36 3.83
C ARG A 20 19.14 -41.07 3.03
N GLN A 21 18.86 -39.94 3.68
CA GLN A 21 18.82 -38.63 3.01
C GLN A 21 20.20 -38.20 2.49
N ARG A 22 21.29 -38.51 3.22
CA ARG A 22 22.67 -38.24 2.76
C ARG A 22 23.10 -39.12 1.60
N LEU A 23 22.60 -40.35 1.50
CA LEU A 23 22.90 -41.26 0.38
C LEU A 23 22.14 -40.84 -0.90
N ILE A 24 20.91 -40.33 -0.77
CA ILE A 24 20.12 -39.81 -1.89
C ILE A 24 20.74 -38.51 -2.44
N ALA A 25 21.18 -37.61 -1.55
CA ALA A 25 21.90 -36.40 -1.95
C ALA A 25 23.22 -36.68 -2.70
N LEU A 26 23.94 -37.74 -2.31
CA LEU A 26 25.19 -38.15 -2.98
C LEU A 26 24.96 -38.78 -4.37
N ILE A 27 23.82 -39.43 -4.57
CA ILE A 27 23.45 -40.05 -5.86
C ILE A 27 22.93 -39.00 -6.85
N CYS A 28 22.22 -37.97 -6.39
CA CYS A 28 21.80 -36.84 -7.23
C CYS A 28 22.98 -35.97 -7.69
N LEU A 29 24.08 -35.89 -6.93
CA LEU A 29 25.28 -35.12 -7.30
C LEU A 29 26.13 -35.80 -8.39
N LEU A 30 25.92 -37.08 -8.69
CA LEU A 30 26.71 -37.86 -9.66
C LEU A 30 26.04 -37.98 -11.05
N LEU A 31 24.86 -37.38 -11.25
CA LEU A 31 24.13 -37.39 -12.52
C LEU A 31 23.96 -35.97 -13.09
N THR A 32 25.08 -35.26 -13.30
CA THR A 32 25.13 -34.09 -14.17
C THR A 32 25.34 -34.53 -15.62
N VAL A 33 24.27 -34.57 -16.41
CA VAL A 33 24.34 -34.60 -17.88
C VAL A 33 23.78 -33.28 -18.41
N SER A 34 24.70 -32.42 -18.85
CA SER A 34 24.59 -31.48 -19.97
C SER A 34 23.18 -30.93 -20.30
N GLY A 35 22.72 -29.95 -19.53
CA GLY A 35 21.65 -29.02 -19.94
C GLY A 35 22.24 -27.62 -20.10
N CYS A 36 21.95 -26.97 -21.24
CA CYS A 36 22.39 -25.60 -21.52
C CYS A 36 21.96 -24.65 -20.40
N THR A 37 22.91 -24.15 -19.62
CA THR A 37 22.68 -23.10 -18.62
C THR A 37 22.72 -21.77 -19.36
N ALA A 38 21.57 -21.11 -19.52
CA ALA A 38 21.53 -19.73 -19.98
C ALA A 38 21.75 -18.82 -18.77
N VAL A 39 22.97 -18.29 -18.62
CA VAL A 39 23.25 -17.15 -17.75
C VAL A 39 23.02 -15.90 -18.61
N ILE A 40 22.00 -15.11 -18.30
CA ILE A 40 21.78 -13.84 -18.99
C ILE A 40 22.64 -12.78 -18.30
N SER A 41 23.85 -12.57 -18.80
CA SER A 41 24.65 -11.39 -18.44
C SER A 41 24.17 -10.21 -19.29
N GLY A 42 23.54 -9.22 -18.64
CA GLY A 42 23.06 -7.99 -19.30
C GLY A 42 24.17 -7.27 -20.05
N ARG A 43 24.10 -7.27 -21.39
CA ARG A 43 25.03 -6.55 -22.25
C ARG A 43 24.49 -5.16 -22.51
N GLY A 44 24.71 -4.24 -21.58
CA GLY A 44 24.44 -2.82 -21.79
C GLY A 44 25.32 -2.28 -22.92
N SER A 45 24.72 -1.98 -24.07
CA SER A 45 25.38 -1.17 -25.10
C SER A 45 25.47 0.26 -24.60
N GLY A 46 26.67 0.68 -24.23
CA GLY A 46 26.95 2.03 -23.77
C GLY A 46 26.74 3.05 -24.87
N ASP A 47 25.88 4.04 -24.60
CA ASP A 47 25.85 5.30 -25.34
C ASP A 47 25.80 6.45 -24.33
N THR A 48 26.98 6.95 -23.97
CA THR A 48 27.19 7.95 -22.92
C THR A 48 26.85 9.38 -23.35
N SER A 49 26.40 9.60 -24.59
CA SER A 49 26.05 10.92 -25.12
C SER A 49 24.62 11.37 -24.81
N VAL A 50 23.72 10.47 -24.38
CA VAL A 50 22.32 10.82 -24.08
C VAL A 50 22.15 11.35 -22.65
N ALA A 51 22.94 10.84 -21.70
CA ALA A 51 22.89 11.28 -20.29
C ALA A 51 23.39 12.72 -20.08
N ALA A 52 24.28 13.23 -20.94
CA ALA A 52 24.77 14.60 -20.85
C ALA A 52 23.77 15.65 -21.40
N ALA A 53 22.86 15.24 -22.30
CA ALA A 53 21.86 16.14 -22.87
C ALA A 53 20.67 16.37 -21.92
N LEU A 54 20.26 15.35 -21.16
CA LEU A 54 19.17 15.45 -20.18
C LEU A 54 19.54 16.27 -18.93
N ALA A 55 20.81 16.27 -18.53
CA ALA A 55 21.28 17.10 -17.41
C ALA A 55 21.34 18.60 -17.73
N ALA A 56 21.46 18.98 -19.02
CA ALA A 56 21.50 20.38 -19.45
C ALA A 56 20.11 21.02 -19.52
N ASP A 57 19.07 20.26 -19.87
CA ASP A 57 17.68 20.78 -19.95
C ASP A 57 17.05 21.00 -18.56
N LEU A 58 17.41 20.20 -17.56
CA LEU A 58 16.95 20.39 -16.17
C LEU A 58 17.56 21.64 -15.50
N ALA A 59 18.72 22.11 -15.96
CA ALA A 59 19.32 23.36 -15.49
C ALA A 59 18.68 24.62 -16.12
N ALA A 60 18.02 24.50 -17.28
CA ALA A 60 17.37 25.63 -17.94
C ALA A 60 16.01 26.00 -17.32
N VAL A 61 15.27 25.01 -16.81
CA VAL A 61 13.91 25.20 -16.25
C VAL A 61 13.93 25.87 -14.87
N SER A 62 15.03 25.77 -14.12
CA SER A 62 15.17 26.39 -12.78
C SER A 62 15.47 27.90 -12.79
N SER A 63 15.67 28.51 -13.97
CA SER A 63 16.05 29.93 -14.09
C SER A 63 14.88 30.90 -14.39
N SER A 64 13.67 30.41 -14.70
CA SER A 64 12.56 31.25 -15.17
C SER A 64 11.51 31.65 -14.11
N ALA A 65 11.68 31.28 -12.84
CA ALA A 65 10.69 31.55 -11.78
C ALA A 65 10.91 32.86 -10.98
N ARG A 66 11.72 33.81 -11.47
CA ARG A 66 11.87 35.13 -10.85
C ARG A 66 11.63 36.26 -11.84
N SER A 67 10.37 36.63 -11.99
CA SER A 67 9.84 37.97 -12.35
C SER A 67 8.36 37.74 -12.70
N SER A 68 7.37 38.21 -11.97
CA SER A 68 7.05 39.63 -11.91
C SER A 68 5.96 39.84 -10.86
N ALA A 69 6.22 40.75 -9.93
CA ALA A 69 5.19 41.43 -9.17
C ALA A 69 4.89 42.78 -9.83
N SER A 70 3.65 43.23 -9.64
CA SER A 70 3.19 44.62 -9.58
C SER A 70 2.40 45.20 -10.78
N LEU A 71 1.29 45.87 -10.39
CA LEU A 71 0.62 47.01 -11.02
C LEU A 71 -0.20 46.71 -12.29
N ALA A 72 -1.34 47.33 -12.59
CA ALA A 72 -2.21 48.28 -11.90
C ALA A 72 -3.53 48.36 -12.70
N SER A 73 -4.60 48.68 -11.97
CA SER A 73 -5.67 49.63 -12.30
C SER A 73 -5.83 50.11 -13.76
N SER A 74 -7.00 49.84 -14.38
CA SER A 74 -7.72 50.85 -15.18
C SER A 74 -9.15 50.44 -15.54
N SER A 75 -10.06 51.35 -15.19
CA SER A 75 -11.45 51.56 -15.58
C SER A 75 -11.69 51.71 -17.10
N ALA A 76 -12.91 51.38 -17.59
CA ALA A 76 -13.93 52.36 -18.02
C ALA A 76 -14.94 51.83 -19.06
N ALA A 77 -16.21 52.25 -18.85
CA ALA A 77 -17.26 52.56 -19.85
C ALA A 77 -17.98 51.38 -20.53
N SER A 78 -19.30 51.36 -20.74
CA SER A 78 -20.29 52.45 -20.87
C SER A 78 -21.75 51.95 -20.88
N SER A 79 -22.65 52.77 -20.29
CA SER A 79 -24.02 53.16 -20.74
C SER A 79 -25.13 52.09 -20.86
N SER A 80 -26.40 52.29 -20.50
CA SER A 80 -27.21 53.52 -20.53
C SER A 80 -28.55 53.43 -19.75
N SER A 81 -28.95 54.59 -19.21
CA SER A 81 -30.31 55.16 -19.14
C SER A 81 -31.43 54.50 -18.32
N SER A 82 -31.92 55.21 -17.30
CA SER A 82 -33.24 55.84 -17.36
C SER A 82 -33.43 56.84 -16.22
N SER A 83 -34.28 57.83 -16.50
CA SER A 83 -34.47 59.10 -15.82
C SER A 83 -35.65 59.12 -14.85
N ALA A 84 -35.63 60.14 -13.98
CA ALA A 84 -36.74 60.78 -13.27
C ALA A 84 -37.26 60.10 -11.98
N ALA A 85 -36.99 60.72 -10.84
CA ALA A 85 -37.97 61.54 -10.11
C ALA A 85 -37.42 61.92 -8.73
N SER A 86 -37.28 63.22 -8.50
CA SER A 86 -37.04 63.82 -7.20
C SER A 86 -38.35 63.84 -6.40
N ALA A 87 -38.24 63.55 -5.10
CA ALA A 87 -39.11 63.95 -3.98
C ALA A 87 -39.75 62.78 -3.19
N ALA A 88 -38.95 62.12 -2.33
CA ALA A 88 -39.42 61.42 -1.12
C ALA A 88 -38.25 61.07 -0.17
N ALA A 89 -37.26 61.96 -0.04
CA ALA A 89 -36.12 61.76 0.86
C ALA A 89 -36.46 62.33 2.24
N GLU A 90 -37.07 61.51 3.10
CA GLU A 90 -37.03 61.64 4.57
C GLU A 90 -37.79 60.51 5.28
N SER A 91 -38.66 59.76 4.56
CA SER A 91 -39.42 58.64 5.15
C SER A 91 -38.77 57.24 4.95
N SER A 92 -37.86 57.06 3.98
CA SER A 92 -37.27 55.74 3.69
C SER A 92 -35.99 55.42 4.47
N ALA A 93 -35.33 56.41 5.07
CA ALA A 93 -34.15 56.16 5.90
C ALA A 93 -34.54 55.52 7.24
N ALA A 94 -35.70 55.90 7.79
CA ALA A 94 -36.23 55.32 9.01
C ALA A 94 -36.76 53.89 8.80
N SER A 95 -37.35 53.56 7.64
CA SER A 95 -37.81 52.20 7.35
C SER A 95 -36.66 51.24 7.02
N VAL A 96 -35.59 51.71 6.38
CA VAL A 96 -34.38 50.90 6.16
C VAL A 96 -33.59 50.72 7.46
N ALA A 97 -33.46 51.77 8.28
CA ALA A 97 -32.84 51.65 9.61
C ALA A 97 -33.67 50.77 10.57
N ALA A 98 -35.01 50.84 10.52
CA ALA A 98 -35.89 49.96 11.29
C ALA A 98 -35.91 48.52 10.75
N SER A 99 -35.75 48.32 9.43
CA SER A 99 -35.59 46.98 8.84
C SER A 99 -34.25 46.35 9.24
N LEU A 100 -33.15 47.12 9.22
CA LEU A 100 -31.83 46.66 9.67
C LEU A 100 -31.79 46.44 11.20
N ALA A 101 -32.48 47.28 11.98
CA ALA A 101 -32.63 47.08 13.42
C ALA A 101 -33.56 45.91 13.77
N SER A 102 -34.59 45.64 12.95
CA SER A 102 -35.49 44.49 13.12
C SER A 102 -34.86 43.17 12.65
N GLU A 103 -33.90 43.21 11.73
CA GLU A 103 -33.12 42.04 11.32
C GLU A 103 -32.03 41.74 12.36
N ALA A 104 -31.44 42.76 12.97
CA ALA A 104 -30.55 42.63 14.14
C ALA A 104 -31.26 42.15 15.43
N ALA A 105 -32.59 42.21 15.48
CA ALA A 105 -33.40 41.81 16.64
C ALA A 105 -34.07 40.44 16.49
N ARG A 106 -33.85 39.71 15.38
CA ARG A 106 -34.28 38.31 15.32
C ARG A 106 -33.43 37.53 16.32
N PRO A 107 -34.04 36.78 17.26
CA PRO A 107 -33.27 35.90 18.11
C PRO A 107 -32.48 34.96 17.20
N LYS A 108 -31.15 35.09 17.20
CA LYS A 108 -30.31 34.13 16.49
C LYS A 108 -30.66 32.76 17.06
N VAL A 109 -31.15 31.87 16.21
CA VAL A 109 -31.49 30.51 16.62
C VAL A 109 -30.21 29.71 16.59
N ARG A 110 -29.96 28.97 17.67
CA ARG A 110 -28.85 28.03 17.73
C ARG A 110 -28.89 27.10 16.50
N PRO A 111 -27.79 26.96 15.75
CA PRO A 111 -27.79 26.10 14.58
C PRO A 111 -28.01 24.65 15.01
N SER A 112 -28.82 23.92 14.25
CA SER A 112 -29.03 22.47 14.45
C SER A 112 -27.95 21.63 13.80
N SER A 113 -27.13 22.23 12.93
CA SER A 113 -26.01 21.58 12.27
C SER A 113 -24.76 22.46 12.26
N VAL A 114 -23.59 21.82 12.29
CA VAL A 114 -22.29 22.48 12.32
C VAL A 114 -21.37 21.89 11.27
N ASP A 115 -20.65 22.76 10.57
CA ASP A 115 -19.59 22.38 9.62
C ASP A 115 -18.29 22.06 10.38
N THR A 116 -17.75 20.86 10.15
CA THR A 116 -16.51 20.37 10.76
C THR A 116 -15.28 20.48 9.85
N SER A 117 -15.39 21.07 8.65
CA SER A 117 -14.25 21.21 7.72
C SER A 117 -13.04 21.89 8.37
N ALA A 118 -13.24 22.96 9.14
CA ALA A 118 -12.14 23.65 9.82
C ALA A 118 -11.42 22.78 10.89
N LEU A 119 -12.13 21.83 11.51
CA LEU A 119 -11.53 20.85 12.42
C LEU A 119 -10.60 19.91 11.65
N PHE A 120 -11.07 19.34 10.54
CA PHE A 120 -10.29 18.43 9.69
C PHE A 120 -9.08 19.11 9.05
N GLU A 121 -9.23 20.35 8.59
CA GLU A 121 -8.11 21.17 8.09
C GLU A 121 -7.05 21.39 9.18
N SER A 122 -7.47 21.71 10.41
CA SER A 122 -6.54 21.95 11.52
C SER A 122 -5.79 20.69 11.93
N ILE A 123 -6.49 19.54 12.06
CA ILE A 123 -5.89 18.24 12.34
C ILE A 123 -4.93 17.83 11.23
N THR A 124 -5.33 17.96 9.97
CA THR A 124 -4.48 17.63 8.80
C THR A 124 -3.23 18.51 8.78
N ASN A 125 -3.36 19.81 9.04
CA ASN A 125 -2.20 20.71 9.12
C ASN A 125 -1.24 20.31 10.25
N ALA A 126 -1.76 19.91 11.41
CA ALA A 126 -0.94 19.44 12.51
C ALA A 126 -0.17 18.15 12.16
N LEU A 127 -0.82 17.21 11.48
CA LEU A 127 -0.20 15.96 10.99
C LEU A 127 0.89 16.24 9.95
N LEU A 128 0.61 17.09 8.96
CA LEU A 128 1.55 17.45 7.89
C LEU A 128 2.84 18.09 8.39
N VAL A 129 2.78 18.87 9.47
CA VAL A 129 3.96 19.54 10.04
C VAL A 129 4.55 18.80 11.25
N GLY A 130 4.02 17.62 11.58
CA GLY A 130 4.47 16.82 12.73
C GLY A 130 4.27 17.51 14.08
N ASN A 131 3.24 18.36 14.24
CA ASN A 131 2.98 19.08 15.49
C ASN A 131 1.98 18.34 16.40
N ARG A 132 2.54 17.57 17.33
CA ARG A 132 1.80 16.78 18.32
C ARG A 132 0.87 17.62 19.19
N GLU A 133 1.35 18.77 19.67
CA GLU A 133 0.55 19.62 20.56
C GLU A 133 -0.65 20.19 19.81
N ALA A 134 -0.45 20.70 18.60
CA ALA A 134 -1.53 21.20 17.76
C ALA A 134 -2.56 20.12 17.42
N PHE A 135 -2.10 18.88 17.17
CA PHE A 135 -3.00 17.74 16.95
C PHE A 135 -3.84 17.45 18.20
N LEU A 136 -3.20 17.29 19.37
CA LEU A 136 -3.89 16.91 20.60
C LEU A 136 -4.81 18.01 21.17
N LEU A 137 -4.64 19.27 20.78
CA LEU A 137 -5.55 20.37 21.17
C LEU A 137 -7.01 20.14 20.70
N HIS A 138 -7.21 19.28 19.69
CA HIS A 138 -8.54 18.96 19.16
C HIS A 138 -9.23 17.81 19.89
N PHE A 139 -8.58 17.17 20.87
CA PHE A 139 -9.10 16.00 21.56
C PHE A 139 -9.21 16.24 23.07
N THR A 140 -10.30 15.78 23.67
CA THR A 140 -10.52 15.85 25.12
C THR A 140 -11.24 14.61 25.62
N SER A 141 -11.47 14.54 26.93
CA SER A 141 -12.26 13.49 27.57
C SER A 141 -11.75 12.09 27.18
N GLU A 142 -12.65 11.21 26.72
CA GLU A 142 -12.34 9.83 26.36
C GLU A 142 -11.55 9.73 25.05
N ALA A 143 -11.63 10.74 24.17
CA ALA A 143 -10.89 10.76 22.91
C ALA A 143 -9.40 11.08 23.06
N LEU A 144 -9.00 11.77 24.14
CA LEU A 144 -7.62 12.22 24.29
C LEU A 144 -6.61 11.07 24.41
N VAL A 145 -6.97 10.01 25.14
CA VAL A 145 -6.11 8.83 25.34
C VAL A 145 -5.85 8.07 24.02
N PRO A 146 -6.87 7.63 23.27
CA PRO A 146 -6.64 6.96 21.98
C PRO A 146 -5.97 7.88 20.97
N ALA A 147 -6.30 9.18 20.91
CA ALA A 147 -5.60 10.12 20.04
C ALA A 147 -4.11 10.27 20.39
N THR A 148 -3.78 10.23 21.69
CA THR A 148 -2.39 10.23 22.17
C THR A 148 -1.64 9.00 21.70
N PHE A 149 -2.19 7.80 21.92
CA PHE A 149 -1.55 6.56 21.47
C PHE A 149 -1.45 6.48 19.95
N TRP A 150 -2.48 6.89 19.23
CA TRP A 150 -2.46 6.95 17.77
C TRP A 150 -1.29 7.81 17.28
N TRP A 151 -1.16 9.04 17.81
CA TRP A 151 -0.07 9.94 17.44
C TRP A 151 1.29 9.34 17.76
N ASP A 152 1.46 8.87 19.00
CA ASP A 152 2.74 8.36 19.48
C ASP A 152 3.17 7.11 18.72
N ASN A 153 2.22 6.25 18.32
CA ASN A 153 2.47 5.08 17.48
C ASN A 153 2.85 5.47 16.05
N MET A 154 2.12 6.39 15.41
CA MET A 154 2.47 6.85 14.05
C MET A 154 3.84 7.55 14.02
N ALA A 155 4.13 8.37 15.03
CA ALA A 155 5.43 9.00 15.20
C ALA A 155 6.55 7.98 15.42
N ALA A 156 6.31 6.93 16.22
CA ALA A 156 7.29 5.86 16.47
C ALA A 156 7.61 5.06 15.21
N ILE A 157 6.60 4.74 14.39
CA ILE A 157 6.76 4.10 13.07
C ILE A 157 7.55 5.01 12.13
N GLY A 158 7.36 6.33 12.22
CA GLY A 158 8.14 7.32 11.49
C GLY A 158 7.33 8.09 10.46
N MET A 159 6.09 8.46 10.80
CA MET A 159 5.29 9.31 9.93
C MET A 159 6.02 10.62 9.63
N ASP A 160 5.94 11.07 8.39
CA ASP A 160 6.44 12.37 7.92
C ASP A 160 5.30 13.26 7.37
N GLY A 161 4.06 12.76 7.43
CA GLY A 161 2.84 13.51 7.15
C GLY A 161 1.60 12.70 7.51
N GLY A 162 0.43 13.29 7.35
CA GLY A 162 -0.83 12.61 7.61
C GLY A 162 -2.03 13.48 7.33
N ALA A 163 -3.21 12.91 7.47
CA ALA A 163 -4.44 13.55 7.06
C ALA A 163 -5.67 13.02 7.79
N ALA A 164 -6.70 13.86 7.97
CA ALA A 164 -8.00 13.52 8.55
C ALA A 164 -9.15 14.15 7.74
N SER A 165 -10.13 13.36 7.29
CA SER A 165 -11.29 13.84 6.50
C SER A 165 -12.48 12.89 6.61
N THR A 166 -13.56 13.17 5.89
CA THR A 166 -14.74 12.33 5.71
C THR A 166 -14.82 11.77 4.28
N TYR A 167 -15.63 10.73 4.06
CA TYR A 167 -15.77 10.07 2.74
C TYR A 167 -16.23 11.03 1.62
N TYR A 168 -17.05 12.03 1.97
CA TYR A 168 -17.53 13.09 1.08
C TYR A 168 -17.36 14.46 1.76
N SER A 169 -17.09 15.52 0.99
CA SER A 169 -17.03 16.90 1.50
C SER A 169 -18.30 17.31 2.24
N ASP A 170 -19.46 16.83 1.77
CA ASP A 170 -20.78 17.14 2.33
C ASP A 170 -21.03 16.42 3.67
N ALA A 171 -20.22 15.42 4.02
CA ALA A 171 -20.28 14.69 5.29
C ALA A 171 -19.55 15.42 6.43
N ALA A 172 -18.97 16.59 6.18
CA ALA A 172 -18.43 17.47 7.23
C ALA A 172 -19.52 18.14 8.07
N MET A 173 -20.78 18.11 7.66
CA MET A 173 -21.90 18.63 8.45
C MET A 173 -22.36 17.60 9.48
N ILE A 174 -22.38 17.99 10.76
CA ILE A 174 -22.98 17.18 11.84
C ILE A 174 -24.23 17.84 12.38
N ASP A 175 -25.25 17.05 12.67
CA ASP A 175 -26.39 17.50 13.47
C ASP A 175 -25.97 17.56 14.95
N VAL A 176 -26.01 18.75 15.54
CA VAL A 176 -25.67 18.96 16.95
C VAL A 176 -26.93 18.86 17.81
N GLY A 177 -26.91 17.93 18.77
CA GLY A 177 -28.02 17.74 19.70
C GLY A 177 -28.16 18.87 20.71
N ALA A 178 -29.12 18.76 21.64
CA ALA A 178 -29.33 19.75 22.71
C ALA A 178 -28.10 19.96 23.62
N ASN A 179 -27.16 19.00 23.63
CA ASN A 179 -25.93 19.02 24.40
C ASN A 179 -24.71 19.53 23.59
N ASP A 180 -24.92 20.04 22.38
CA ASP A 180 -23.86 20.54 21.49
C ASP A 180 -22.87 19.52 20.98
N VAL A 181 -23.25 18.25 21.06
CA VAL A 181 -22.47 17.14 20.54
C VAL A 181 -23.18 16.57 19.32
N GLY A 182 -22.42 16.37 18.25
CA GLY A 182 -22.83 15.62 17.06
C GLY A 182 -21.79 14.54 16.73
N THR A 183 -22.20 13.50 16.02
CA THR A 183 -21.32 12.39 15.65
C THR A 183 -20.94 12.49 14.18
N VAL A 184 -19.63 12.53 13.88
CA VAL A 184 -19.11 12.31 12.53
C VAL A 184 -18.92 10.81 12.34
N ARG A 185 -19.75 10.20 11.50
CA ARG A 185 -19.61 8.79 11.12
C ARG A 185 -18.67 8.71 9.92
N GLN A 186 -17.68 7.83 9.94
CA GLN A 186 -16.71 7.62 8.85
C GLN A 186 -15.69 8.76 8.69
N VAL A 187 -14.98 9.04 9.78
CA VAL A 187 -13.74 9.81 9.73
C VAL A 187 -12.62 8.91 9.21
N PHE A 188 -11.94 9.31 8.15
CA PHE A 188 -10.75 8.66 7.62
C PHE A 188 -9.54 9.43 8.08
N MET A 189 -8.72 8.79 8.92
CA MET A 189 -7.48 9.38 9.42
C MET A 189 -6.31 8.44 9.18
N GLY A 190 -5.17 9.01 8.78
CA GLY A 190 -4.01 8.24 8.35
C GLY A 190 -2.70 9.01 8.41
N ALA A 191 -1.61 8.29 8.14
CA ALA A 191 -0.26 8.79 8.10
C ALA A 191 0.43 8.40 6.79
N HIS A 192 1.23 9.31 6.25
CA HIS A 192 2.20 9.05 5.19
C HIS A 192 3.52 8.65 5.84
N PHE A 193 4.24 7.74 5.17
CA PHE A 193 5.61 7.36 5.50
C PHE A 193 6.48 7.52 4.25
N PRO A 194 7.80 7.72 4.40
CA PRO A 194 8.70 7.93 3.26
C PRO A 194 8.62 6.86 2.15
N GLY A 195 8.25 5.63 2.51
CA GLY A 195 8.03 4.50 1.60
C GLY A 195 6.78 4.56 0.73
N ASP A 196 5.77 5.34 1.12
CA ASP A 196 4.46 5.38 0.49
C ASP A 196 4.48 6.06 -0.88
N GLY A 197 5.48 6.93 -1.09
CA GLY A 197 5.69 7.66 -2.32
C GLY A 197 4.62 8.71 -2.59
N ALA A 198 4.65 9.25 -3.80
CA ALA A 198 3.75 10.28 -4.26
C ALA A 198 3.01 9.85 -5.53
N ASP A 199 1.90 10.51 -5.84
CA ASP A 199 1.26 10.41 -7.15
C ASP A 199 2.06 11.16 -8.25
N GLU A 200 1.53 11.15 -9.48
CA GLU A 200 2.13 11.81 -10.64
C GLU A 200 2.16 13.36 -10.53
N PHE A 201 1.38 13.93 -9.62
CA PHE A 201 1.35 15.36 -9.31
C PHE A 201 2.21 15.71 -8.08
N ASN A 202 2.97 14.74 -7.57
CA ASN A 202 3.81 14.86 -6.38
C ASN A 202 3.00 15.10 -5.08
N ASN A 203 1.76 14.62 -5.02
CA ASN A 203 0.97 14.61 -3.78
C ASN A 203 1.27 13.36 -2.97
N LEU A 204 1.33 13.50 -1.64
CA LEU A 204 1.60 12.38 -0.74
C LEU A 204 0.41 11.41 -0.70
N ARG A 205 0.73 10.11 -0.72
CA ARG A 205 -0.25 9.02 -0.64
C ARG A 205 -0.44 8.60 0.82
N VAL A 206 -1.60 8.90 1.40
CA VAL A 206 -1.89 8.63 2.83
C VAL A 206 -2.80 7.41 2.96
N SER A 207 -2.30 6.35 3.60
CA SER A 207 -3.14 5.22 4.01
C SER A 207 -3.94 5.58 5.26
N THR A 208 -5.25 5.38 5.22
CA THR A 208 -6.17 5.78 6.29
C THR A 208 -6.84 4.59 6.95
N THR A 209 -7.40 4.82 8.12
CA THR A 209 -8.31 3.91 8.83
C THR A 209 -9.58 4.65 9.19
N ALA A 210 -10.68 3.91 9.33
CA ALA A 210 -11.99 4.49 9.58
C ALA A 210 -12.28 4.62 11.07
N TYR A 211 -12.86 5.75 11.46
CA TYR A 211 -13.20 6.13 12.81
C TYR A 211 -14.62 6.72 12.88
N SER A 212 -15.18 6.74 14.09
CA SER A 212 -16.35 7.53 14.44
C SER A 212 -15.96 8.47 15.58
N TRP A 213 -16.25 9.76 15.42
CA TRP A 213 -15.91 10.79 16.40
C TRP A 213 -17.16 11.50 16.90
N ASP A 214 -17.28 11.68 18.21
CA ASP A 214 -18.23 12.64 18.77
C ASP A 214 -17.53 13.99 18.91
N VAL A 215 -18.16 15.04 18.38
CA VAL A 215 -17.58 16.39 18.31
C VAL A 215 -18.49 17.35 19.07
N ALA A 216 -17.92 17.99 20.09
CA ALA A 216 -18.56 19.05 20.84
C ALA A 216 -18.30 20.42 20.18
N ALA A 217 -19.36 21.16 19.89
CA ALA A 217 -19.31 22.51 19.37
C ALA A 217 -19.47 23.55 20.50
N SER A 218 -18.58 24.53 20.55
CA SER A 218 -18.75 25.70 21.41
C SER A 218 -19.22 26.89 20.60
N PHE A 219 -20.13 27.67 21.16
CA PHE A 219 -20.77 28.80 20.47
C PHE A 219 -20.51 30.11 21.21
N ASP A 220 -20.32 31.19 20.46
CA ASP A 220 -20.33 32.54 21.02
C ASP A 220 -21.77 33.00 21.37
N PRO A 221 -21.97 34.18 21.99
CA PRO A 221 -23.31 34.71 22.26
C PRO A 221 -24.17 34.96 21.01
N THR A 222 -23.55 34.91 19.83
CA THR A 222 -24.21 35.07 18.53
C THR A 222 -24.43 33.71 17.83
N PHE A 223 -24.24 32.60 18.54
CA PHE A 223 -24.35 31.23 18.05
C PHE A 223 -23.45 30.89 16.86
N GLU A 224 -22.35 31.62 16.69
CA GLU A 224 -21.27 31.26 15.78
C GLU A 224 -20.33 30.26 16.47
N VAL A 225 -19.87 29.27 15.70
CA VAL A 225 -18.97 28.22 16.21
C VAL A 225 -17.61 28.83 16.51
N THR A 226 -17.15 28.67 17.75
CA THR A 226 -15.87 29.18 18.24
C THR A 226 -14.82 28.09 18.37
N SER A 227 -15.23 26.85 18.64
CA SER A 227 -14.35 25.69 18.67
C SER A 227 -15.11 24.40 18.41
N LEU A 228 -14.39 23.43 17.84
CA LEU A 228 -14.82 22.05 17.68
C LEU A 228 -13.79 21.16 18.35
N ILE A 229 -14.25 20.29 19.25
CA ILE A 229 -13.38 19.39 20.01
C ILE A 229 -13.96 17.98 19.95
N VAL A 230 -13.11 17.01 19.61
CA VAL A 230 -13.46 15.58 19.63
C VAL A 230 -13.48 15.11 21.08
N THR A 231 -14.63 14.61 21.52
CA THR A 231 -14.89 14.16 22.90
C THR A 231 -14.92 12.65 23.04
N ALA A 232 -15.26 11.92 21.96
CA ALA A 232 -15.20 10.46 21.92
C ALA A 232 -14.56 9.97 20.61
N TRP A 233 -13.84 8.86 20.70
CA TRP A 233 -13.10 8.25 19.60
C TRP A 233 -13.40 6.76 19.56
N THR A 234 -13.93 6.28 18.42
CA THR A 234 -14.20 4.86 18.20
C THR A 234 -13.53 4.44 16.90
N SER A 235 -12.62 3.47 16.96
CA SER A 235 -12.11 2.83 15.74
C SER A 235 -13.21 1.98 15.10
N LEU A 236 -13.29 2.03 13.78
CA LEU A 236 -14.17 1.21 12.95
C LEU A 236 -13.39 0.13 12.20
N SER A 237 -12.11 -0.05 12.53
CA SER A 237 -11.22 -1.02 11.92
C SER A 237 -10.27 -1.62 12.97
N ASN A 238 -9.81 -2.84 12.75
CA ASN A 238 -8.82 -3.48 13.62
C ASN A 238 -7.40 -3.00 13.28
N ALA A 239 -7.13 -1.71 13.42
CA ALA A 239 -5.79 -1.19 13.15
C ALA A 239 -4.83 -1.55 14.31
N PRO A 240 -3.63 -2.08 14.04
CA PRO A 240 -2.69 -2.48 15.10
C PRO A 240 -2.30 -1.30 16.01
N TRP A 241 -2.27 -0.08 15.47
CA TRP A 241 -1.94 1.13 16.21
C TRP A 241 -3.04 1.68 17.12
N ASP A 242 -4.27 1.14 17.04
CA ASP A 242 -5.40 1.54 17.89
C ASP A 242 -5.47 0.72 19.21
N CYS A 243 -4.42 0.00 19.58
CA CYS A 243 -4.39 -0.91 20.74
C CYS A 243 -4.52 -0.24 22.12
N ASN A 244 -4.59 1.09 22.20
CA ASN A 244 -4.43 1.86 23.46
C ASN A 244 -3.15 1.48 24.22
N CYS A 245 -2.10 1.20 23.46
CA CYS A 245 -0.79 0.77 23.93
C CYS A 245 0.28 1.43 23.08
N ALA A 246 1.50 1.55 23.61
CA ALA A 246 2.65 1.92 22.81
C ALA A 246 3.08 0.68 22.00
N LEU A 247 3.16 0.79 20.68
CA LEU A 247 3.71 -0.28 19.85
C LEU A 247 5.19 -0.49 20.16
N HIS A 248 5.63 -1.75 20.01
CA HIS A 248 7.04 -2.02 19.82
C HIS A 248 7.39 -1.70 18.36
N VAL A 249 8.44 -0.91 18.14
CA VAL A 249 8.90 -0.54 16.79
C VAL A 249 10.39 -0.86 16.68
N ALA A 250 10.70 -1.93 15.96
CA ALA A 250 12.05 -2.29 15.57
C ALA A 250 12.41 -1.50 14.31
N ARG A 251 13.57 -0.82 14.31
CA ARG A 251 14.02 0.02 13.19
C ARG A 251 15.34 -0.51 12.62
N GLY A 252 15.34 -0.76 11.32
CA GLY A 252 16.49 -1.24 10.56
C GLY A 252 16.91 -0.26 9.48
N VAL A 253 17.67 -0.74 8.50
CA VAL A 253 18.10 0.07 7.36
C VAL A 253 17.02 0.15 6.27
N SER A 254 16.15 -0.85 6.19
CA SER A 254 15.06 -0.93 5.21
C SER A 254 13.78 -0.23 5.63
N GLY A 255 13.67 0.19 6.90
CA GLY A 255 12.46 0.77 7.47
C GLY A 255 12.17 0.24 8.87
N VAL A 256 10.92 -0.11 9.14
CA VAL A 256 10.45 -0.51 10.47
C VAL A 256 9.57 -1.75 10.45
N VAL A 257 9.68 -2.53 11.53
CA VAL A 257 8.73 -3.59 11.88
C VAL A 257 8.05 -3.19 13.19
N ALA A 258 6.74 -3.03 13.15
CA ALA A 258 5.92 -2.68 14.29
C ALA A 258 5.08 -3.86 14.78
N SER A 259 4.91 -3.98 16.09
CA SER A 259 4.08 -5.01 16.69
C SER A 259 3.45 -4.54 17.99
N LEU A 260 2.50 -5.33 18.51
CA LEU A 260 2.09 -5.18 19.88
C LEU A 260 3.25 -5.55 20.83
N PRO A 261 3.28 -5.03 22.07
CA PRO A 261 4.38 -5.25 23.01
C PRO A 261 4.72 -6.71 23.30
N ASP A 262 3.73 -7.61 23.25
CA ASP A 262 3.91 -9.04 23.50
C ASP A 262 4.49 -9.80 22.28
N ASP A 263 4.49 -9.18 21.10
CA ASP A 263 5.08 -9.70 19.86
C ASP A 263 6.47 -9.09 19.57
N ALA A 264 7.06 -8.33 20.51
CA ALA A 264 8.29 -7.56 20.29
C ALA A 264 9.48 -8.40 19.79
N ALA A 265 9.71 -9.57 20.39
CA ALA A 265 10.80 -10.46 19.99
C ALA A 265 10.60 -11.01 18.57
N PHE A 266 9.34 -11.24 18.16
CA PHE A 266 9.01 -11.67 16.81
C PHE A 266 9.28 -10.53 15.82
N ALA A 267 8.86 -9.30 16.12
CA ALA A 267 9.16 -8.13 15.30
C ALA A 267 10.66 -7.88 15.11
N ASP A 268 11.47 -8.03 16.17
CA ASP A 268 12.92 -7.91 16.10
C ASP A 268 13.55 -8.97 15.19
N GLU A 269 13.01 -10.20 15.19
CA GLU A 269 13.43 -11.26 14.30
C GLU A 269 13.07 -10.96 12.84
N ILE A 270 11.82 -10.55 12.57
CA ILE A 270 11.34 -10.19 11.22
C ILE A 270 12.14 -9.02 10.64
N LEU A 271 12.55 -8.05 11.44
CA LEU A 271 13.36 -6.92 10.95
C LEU A 271 14.65 -7.39 10.27
N ASN A 272 15.31 -8.41 10.81
CA ASN A 272 16.54 -8.93 10.20
C ASN A 272 16.29 -9.58 8.84
N TYR A 273 15.17 -10.27 8.67
CA TYR A 273 14.82 -10.87 7.38
C TYR A 273 14.35 -9.81 6.39
N GLN A 274 13.60 -8.80 6.84
CA GLN A 274 13.20 -7.66 6.02
C GLN A 274 14.41 -6.88 5.49
N ASP A 275 15.39 -6.57 6.34
CA ASP A 275 16.61 -5.86 5.93
C ASP A 275 17.38 -6.65 4.85
N GLN A 276 17.48 -7.98 4.99
CA GLN A 276 18.13 -8.85 4.00
C GLN A 276 17.36 -8.88 2.67
N GLY A 277 16.05 -9.09 2.71
CA GLY A 277 15.20 -9.11 1.53
C GLY A 277 15.18 -7.77 0.80
N TYR A 278 15.14 -6.67 1.56
CA TYR A 278 15.19 -5.32 1.02
C TYR A 278 16.54 -5.00 0.37
N GLU A 279 17.67 -5.34 1.00
CA GLU A 279 19.00 -5.14 0.42
C GLU A 279 19.12 -5.88 -0.92
N TRP A 280 18.69 -7.15 -0.96
CA TRP A 280 18.71 -7.94 -2.17
C TRP A 280 17.80 -7.35 -3.25
N LEU A 281 16.55 -7.02 -2.91
CA LEU A 281 15.58 -6.47 -3.86
C LEU A 281 16.05 -5.12 -4.39
N ASN A 282 16.62 -4.27 -3.55
CA ASN A 282 17.20 -2.99 -3.96
C ASN A 282 18.32 -3.19 -4.99
N ASN A 283 19.24 -4.14 -4.74
CA ASN A 283 20.28 -4.49 -5.72
C ASN A 283 19.69 -5.04 -7.02
N PHE A 284 18.72 -5.96 -6.92
CA PHE A 284 18.03 -6.54 -8.07
C PHE A 284 17.36 -5.47 -8.93
N MET A 285 16.57 -4.58 -8.32
CA MET A 285 15.86 -3.51 -9.01
C MET A 285 16.83 -2.46 -9.59
N THR A 286 17.91 -2.13 -8.88
CA THR A 286 18.94 -1.21 -9.37
C THR A 286 19.61 -1.72 -10.66
N LEU A 287 19.87 -3.02 -10.74
CA LEU A 287 20.54 -3.64 -11.90
C LEU A 287 19.56 -3.99 -13.03
N SER A 288 18.31 -4.30 -12.70
CA SER A 288 17.32 -4.82 -13.67
C SER A 288 16.36 -3.76 -14.20
N ALA A 289 15.94 -2.80 -13.37
CA ALA A 289 14.97 -1.75 -13.73
C ALA A 289 15.07 -0.55 -12.76
N PRO A 290 16.18 0.21 -12.80
CA PRO A 290 16.44 1.29 -11.84
C PRO A 290 15.37 2.39 -11.83
N GLU A 291 14.65 2.57 -12.94
CA GLU A 291 13.54 3.51 -13.06
C GLU A 291 12.30 3.15 -12.22
N ILE A 292 12.15 1.87 -11.83
CA ILE A 292 11.07 1.42 -10.95
C ILE A 292 11.44 1.71 -9.50
N GLY A 293 12.70 1.43 -9.15
CA GLY A 293 13.27 1.57 -7.82
C GLY A 293 12.59 0.68 -6.78
N VAL A 294 13.08 0.79 -5.54
CA VAL A 294 12.40 0.26 -4.33
C VAL A 294 11.90 1.43 -3.49
N PRO A 295 10.90 1.21 -2.61
CA PRO A 295 10.48 2.18 -1.62
C PRO A 295 11.66 2.68 -0.78
N ALA A 296 11.64 3.94 -0.35
CA ALA A 296 12.71 4.49 0.50
C ALA A 296 12.77 3.79 1.86
N GLU A 297 11.62 3.46 2.42
CA GLU A 297 11.47 2.67 3.65
C GLU A 297 10.26 1.75 3.52
N VAL A 298 10.21 0.71 4.35
CA VAL A 298 9.09 -0.25 4.40
C VAL A 298 8.52 -0.29 5.81
N VAL A 299 7.19 -0.28 5.89
CA VAL A 299 6.45 -0.45 7.16
C VAL A 299 5.80 -1.83 7.16
N THR A 300 6.24 -2.67 8.08
CA THR A 300 5.70 -4.02 8.31
C THR A 300 5.06 -4.11 9.68
N PHE A 301 3.87 -4.72 9.76
CA PHE A 301 3.23 -5.10 11.02
C PHE A 301 3.42 -6.59 11.26
N ALA A 302 4.01 -6.97 12.38
CA ALA A 302 4.32 -8.37 12.69
C ALA A 302 3.58 -8.86 13.94
N THR A 303 3.03 -10.08 13.88
CA THR A 303 2.37 -10.74 15.02
C THR A 303 2.64 -12.24 15.01
N ALA A 304 3.03 -12.81 16.15
CA ALA A 304 3.11 -14.27 16.29
C ALA A 304 1.72 -14.91 16.54
N ASN A 305 0.69 -14.08 16.77
CA ASN A 305 -0.68 -14.52 16.96
C ASN A 305 -1.45 -14.51 15.64
N ALA A 306 -1.79 -15.70 15.15
CA ALA A 306 -2.55 -15.88 13.92
C ALA A 306 -3.94 -15.21 13.95
N ASP A 307 -4.67 -15.27 15.08
CA ASP A 307 -5.97 -14.62 15.20
C ASP A 307 -5.88 -13.09 15.05
N ARG A 308 -4.77 -12.48 15.51
CA ARG A 308 -4.52 -11.05 15.28
C ARG A 308 -4.25 -10.76 13.82
N LEU A 309 -3.38 -11.55 13.18
CA LEU A 309 -3.06 -11.43 11.77
C LEU A 309 -4.34 -11.42 10.91
N TYR A 310 -5.24 -12.37 11.16
CA TYR A 310 -6.51 -12.51 10.44
C TYR A 310 -7.52 -11.39 10.71
N ASN A 311 -7.33 -10.61 11.78
CA ASN A 311 -8.25 -9.54 12.15
C ASN A 311 -7.73 -8.16 11.79
N TRP A 312 -6.41 -7.95 11.70
CA TRP A 312 -5.85 -6.64 11.42
C TRP A 312 -6.37 -6.03 10.12
N PHE A 313 -6.58 -4.71 10.15
CA PHE A 313 -7.13 -3.87 9.07
C PHE A 313 -8.55 -4.22 8.61
N ARG A 314 -9.18 -5.25 9.17
CA ARG A 314 -10.57 -5.56 8.85
C ARG A 314 -11.51 -4.52 9.46
N PRO A 315 -12.60 -4.15 8.77
CA PRO A 315 -13.68 -3.39 9.38
C PRO A 315 -14.21 -4.13 10.60
N LEU A 316 -14.46 -3.38 11.68
CA LEU A 316 -15.24 -3.88 12.81
C LEU A 316 -16.70 -3.95 12.35
N SER A 317 -17.09 -5.08 11.76
CA SER A 317 -18.48 -5.28 11.35
C SER A 317 -19.39 -5.27 12.59
N ASP A 318 -20.64 -4.84 12.41
CA ASP A 318 -21.72 -4.95 13.39
C ASP A 318 -22.19 -6.42 13.62
N GLY A 319 -21.38 -7.40 13.22
CA GLY A 319 -21.65 -8.83 13.34
C GLY A 319 -22.34 -9.47 12.12
N THR A 320 -22.43 -8.79 10.98
CA THR A 320 -23.27 -9.28 9.85
C THR A 320 -22.52 -9.79 8.61
N ALA A 321 -21.20 -9.72 8.54
CA ALA A 321 -20.45 -10.25 7.40
C ALA A 321 -19.20 -11.03 7.85
N GLU A 322 -19.36 -12.34 8.04
CA GLU A 322 -18.24 -13.28 7.91
C GLU A 322 -17.80 -13.24 6.44
N VAL A 323 -16.84 -12.38 6.09
CA VAL A 323 -16.07 -12.61 4.87
C VAL A 323 -15.30 -13.91 5.12
N PRO A 324 -15.60 -15.01 4.39
CA PRO A 324 -14.81 -16.23 4.49
C PRO A 324 -13.45 -15.88 3.90
N VAL A 325 -12.43 -15.83 4.74
CA VAL A 325 -11.06 -15.64 4.26
C VAL A 325 -10.38 -17.00 4.30
N ASP A 326 -9.77 -17.34 3.17
CA ASP A 326 -8.86 -18.47 3.08
C ASP A 326 -7.73 -18.29 4.11
N ARG A 327 -7.28 -19.39 4.70
CA ARG A 327 -6.33 -19.42 5.83
C ARG A 327 -4.87 -19.33 5.38
N SER A 328 -4.61 -18.82 4.18
CA SER A 328 -3.29 -18.60 3.60
C SER A 328 -2.77 -17.21 3.98
N PHE A 329 -2.23 -17.15 5.19
CA PHE A 329 -0.83 -16.84 5.52
C PHE A 329 0.06 -15.99 4.56
N VAL A 330 0.73 -15.03 5.21
CA VAL A 330 1.66 -13.95 4.77
C VAL A 330 1.10 -12.79 3.92
N ALA A 331 1.32 -11.57 4.46
CA ALA A 331 1.20 -10.23 3.88
C ALA A 331 0.03 -9.93 2.95
N ALA A 332 -1.13 -9.79 3.60
CA ALA A 332 -2.16 -8.91 3.09
C ALA A 332 -1.65 -7.47 3.03
N VAL A 333 -1.22 -7.02 1.85
CA VAL A 333 -1.22 -5.60 1.46
C VAL A 333 -2.67 -5.15 1.27
N GLN A 334 -3.42 -5.15 2.37
CA GLN A 334 -4.74 -4.56 2.41
C GLN A 334 -4.55 -3.11 2.79
N ALA A 335 -4.65 -2.24 1.81
CA ALA A 335 -5.17 -0.93 2.17
C ALA A 335 -6.69 -1.07 2.28
N THR A 336 -7.30 -0.22 3.09
CA THR A 336 -8.73 0.00 3.03
C THR A 336 -8.92 1.48 3.31
N TYR A 337 -9.44 2.20 2.31
CA TYR A 337 -9.75 3.62 2.33
C TYR A 337 -8.54 4.57 2.24
N SER A 338 -8.63 5.50 1.30
CA SER A 338 -7.69 6.60 1.13
C SER A 338 -8.36 7.92 1.51
N TYR A 339 -7.56 8.97 1.63
CA TYR A 339 -7.99 10.30 2.05
C TYR A 339 -8.70 11.10 0.94
N TYR A 340 -9.95 11.56 1.17
CA TYR A 340 -10.58 12.61 0.35
C TYR A 340 -10.26 13.97 0.97
N GLY A 341 -9.19 14.60 0.51
CA GLY A 341 -8.65 15.79 1.15
C GLY A 341 -9.19 17.13 0.76
N PHE A 342 -9.29 18.03 1.75
CA PHE A 342 -9.34 19.48 1.54
C PHE A 342 -7.97 20.06 1.14
N ASN A 343 -6.88 19.30 1.34
CA ASN A 343 -5.52 19.74 1.05
C ASN A 343 -5.08 19.31 -0.37
N PRO A 344 -4.64 20.25 -1.24
CA PRO A 344 -4.21 19.92 -2.60
C PRO A 344 -2.86 19.20 -2.69
N ASN A 345 -2.06 19.14 -1.61
CA ASN A 345 -0.77 18.42 -1.57
C ASN A 345 -0.92 16.94 -1.18
N LEU A 346 -2.15 16.49 -0.94
CA LEU A 346 -2.50 15.12 -0.59
C LEU A 346 -3.29 14.52 -1.74
N ALA A 347 -2.94 13.30 -2.15
CA ALA A 347 -3.63 12.66 -3.25
C ALA A 347 -5.11 12.45 -2.88
N TRP A 348 -6.04 12.76 -3.80
CA TRP A 348 -7.48 12.54 -3.60
C TRP A 348 -7.80 11.06 -3.46
N ALA A 349 -8.96 10.76 -2.85
CA ALA A 349 -9.28 9.39 -2.54
C ALA A 349 -9.69 8.60 -3.78
N VAL A 350 -8.79 7.72 -4.14
CA VAL A 350 -9.12 6.43 -4.71
C VAL A 350 -8.66 5.40 -3.68
N PRO A 351 -9.49 4.40 -3.33
CA PRO A 351 -9.12 3.35 -2.39
C PRO A 351 -7.70 2.80 -2.64
N ASN A 352 -6.94 2.64 -1.55
CA ASN A 352 -5.64 1.94 -1.49
C ASN A 352 -4.43 2.57 -2.17
N THR A 353 -3.96 3.72 -1.68
CA THR A 353 -2.79 4.36 -2.29
C THR A 353 -1.42 3.94 -1.75
N ALA A 354 -1.30 3.39 -0.52
CA ALA A 354 0.00 2.94 -0.01
C ALA A 354 -0.02 1.53 0.63
N PRO A 355 0.87 0.63 0.19
CA PRO A 355 0.93 -0.74 0.68
C PRO A 355 1.49 -0.81 2.12
N ARG A 356 1.03 -1.79 2.91
CA ARG A 356 1.60 -2.14 4.22
C ARG A 356 1.84 -3.64 4.22
N MET A 357 3.00 -4.07 4.69
CA MET A 357 3.27 -5.50 4.87
C MET A 357 2.71 -5.96 6.20
N VAL A 358 2.18 -7.19 6.25
CA VAL A 358 1.67 -7.80 7.47
C VAL A 358 2.19 -9.22 7.59
N VAL A 359 2.91 -9.55 8.65
CA VAL A 359 3.65 -10.81 8.75
C VAL A 359 3.18 -11.61 9.97
N GLY A 360 2.90 -12.89 9.74
CA GLY A 360 2.52 -13.87 10.76
C GLY A 360 3.65 -14.82 11.13
N SER A 361 3.47 -15.61 12.20
CA SER A 361 4.47 -16.58 12.69
C SER A 361 4.88 -17.65 11.67
N ASP A 362 3.97 -17.97 10.76
CA ASP A 362 4.12 -18.92 9.66
C ASP A 362 5.25 -18.57 8.69
N VAL A 363 5.64 -17.29 8.58
CA VAL A 363 6.81 -16.89 7.78
C VAL A 363 8.08 -17.62 8.23
N LEU A 364 8.17 -17.98 9.52
CA LEU A 364 9.31 -18.72 10.08
C LEU A 364 9.25 -20.22 9.83
N ASP A 365 8.13 -20.74 9.31
CA ASP A 365 8.00 -22.15 8.91
C ASP A 365 8.61 -22.41 7.53
N PHE A 366 8.89 -21.35 6.76
CA PHE A 366 9.59 -21.42 5.47
C PHE A 366 11.07 -21.76 5.67
N ALA A 367 11.65 -22.46 4.68
CA ALA A 367 13.05 -22.86 4.73
C ALA A 367 13.99 -21.64 4.74
N ASP A 368 13.61 -20.58 4.02
CA ASP A 368 14.20 -19.25 4.09
C ASP A 368 13.07 -18.22 4.22
N PRO A 369 12.85 -17.63 5.41
CA PRO A 369 11.86 -16.57 5.61
C PRO A 369 12.08 -15.33 4.71
N VAL A 370 13.31 -15.12 4.21
CA VAL A 370 13.62 -14.00 3.31
C VAL A 370 12.97 -14.20 1.94
N ASP A 371 12.80 -15.43 1.45
CA ASP A 371 12.14 -15.73 0.16
C ASP A 371 10.76 -15.05 0.12
N VAL A 372 9.94 -15.32 1.15
CA VAL A 372 8.58 -14.78 1.26
C VAL A 372 8.59 -13.27 1.46
N LEU A 373 9.52 -12.73 2.25
CA LEU A 373 9.58 -11.27 2.41
C LEU A 373 10.00 -10.56 1.12
N VAL A 374 10.84 -11.18 0.28
CA VAL A 374 11.16 -10.65 -1.06
C VAL A 374 9.91 -10.61 -1.92
N HIS A 375 9.10 -11.67 -1.95
CA HIS A 375 7.80 -11.69 -2.64
C HIS A 375 6.93 -10.49 -2.22
N GLU A 376 6.79 -10.27 -0.92
CA GLU A 376 5.91 -9.23 -0.38
C GLU A 376 6.46 -7.82 -0.56
N LEU A 377 7.78 -7.67 -0.55
CA LEU A 377 8.44 -6.41 -0.88
C LEU A 377 8.21 -6.04 -2.35
N VAL A 378 7.99 -7.00 -3.26
CA VAL A 378 7.58 -6.71 -4.65
C VAL A 378 6.19 -6.11 -4.68
N HIS A 379 5.23 -6.71 -3.95
CA HIS A 379 3.88 -6.15 -3.82
C HIS A 379 3.91 -4.73 -3.26
N TYR A 380 4.73 -4.49 -2.23
CA TYR A 380 4.94 -3.16 -1.69
C TYR A 380 5.56 -2.21 -2.74
N SER A 381 6.59 -2.63 -3.46
CA SER A 381 7.29 -1.79 -4.44
C SER A 381 6.41 -1.41 -5.63
N LEU A 382 5.57 -2.33 -6.10
CA LEU A 382 4.72 -2.13 -7.26
C LEU A 382 3.36 -1.52 -6.91
N GLY A 383 2.90 -1.65 -5.65
CA GLY A 383 1.64 -1.11 -5.18
C GLY A 383 1.45 0.39 -5.44
N LYS A 384 2.54 1.17 -5.49
CA LYS A 384 2.50 2.61 -5.82
C LYS A 384 2.05 2.91 -7.26
N PHE A 385 2.19 1.97 -8.19
CA PHE A 385 1.80 2.16 -9.59
C PHE A 385 0.32 1.83 -9.87
N ARG A 386 -0.39 1.30 -8.88
CA ARG A 386 -1.79 0.94 -8.96
C ARG A 386 -2.69 2.16 -9.21
N ASN A 387 -3.63 2.03 -10.14
CA ASN A 387 -4.64 3.06 -10.44
C ASN A 387 -6.09 2.70 -10.01
N GLU A 388 -6.44 1.42 -9.79
CA GLU A 388 -7.84 0.97 -9.54
C GLU A 388 -8.06 0.06 -8.30
N GLU A 389 -9.24 0.17 -7.68
CA GLU A 389 -9.66 -0.49 -6.43
C GLU A 389 -9.84 -2.03 -6.52
N TYR A 390 -10.10 -2.58 -7.70
CA TYR A 390 -10.55 -3.97 -7.84
C TYR A 390 -9.57 -4.94 -8.51
N TRP A 391 -8.44 -4.45 -9.02
CA TRP A 391 -7.59 -5.28 -9.88
C TRP A 391 -6.90 -6.48 -9.21
N PRO A 392 -6.47 -6.47 -7.92
CA PRO A 392 -5.93 -7.68 -7.30
C PRO A 392 -7.02 -8.74 -7.21
N TYR A 393 -8.29 -8.33 -7.11
CA TYR A 393 -9.42 -9.23 -7.07
C TYR A 393 -9.79 -9.80 -8.45
N THR A 394 -9.58 -9.06 -9.53
CA THR A 394 -9.95 -9.50 -10.87
C THR A 394 -8.81 -10.18 -11.61
N GLU A 395 -7.55 -9.77 -11.39
CA GLU A 395 -6.37 -10.24 -12.13
C GLU A 395 -5.17 -10.53 -11.19
N PRO A 396 -5.30 -11.44 -10.20
CA PRO A 396 -4.24 -11.72 -9.23
C PRO A 396 -2.95 -12.23 -9.89
N TYR A 397 -3.01 -12.84 -11.08
CA TYR A 397 -1.83 -13.35 -11.78
C TYR A 397 -0.81 -12.25 -12.10
N LEU A 398 -1.24 -11.00 -12.23
CA LEU A 398 -0.35 -9.89 -12.54
C LEU A 398 0.47 -9.50 -11.32
N ALA A 399 -0.14 -9.35 -10.15
CA ALA A 399 0.55 -9.02 -8.91
C ALA A 399 1.43 -10.19 -8.47
N GLU A 400 0.81 -11.36 -8.36
CA GLU A 400 1.42 -12.53 -7.77
C GLU A 400 2.45 -13.11 -8.73
N GLY A 401 2.19 -13.11 -10.04
CA GLY A 401 3.17 -13.61 -11.01
C GLY A 401 4.50 -12.85 -11.00
N VAL A 402 4.50 -11.51 -10.84
CA VAL A 402 5.78 -10.79 -10.79
C VAL A 402 6.50 -10.99 -9.46
N ALA A 403 5.75 -11.07 -8.36
CA ALA A 403 6.28 -11.38 -7.04
C ALA A 403 6.89 -12.79 -7.00
N GLU A 404 6.15 -13.81 -7.48
CA GLU A 404 6.60 -15.21 -7.60
C GLU A 404 7.86 -15.33 -8.48
N MET A 405 7.92 -14.65 -9.62
CA MET A 405 9.12 -14.68 -10.46
C MET A 405 10.34 -14.12 -9.70
N ILE A 406 10.17 -13.01 -8.97
CA ILE A 406 11.28 -12.39 -8.26
C ILE A 406 11.70 -13.22 -7.04
N GLU A 407 10.76 -13.82 -6.30
CA GLU A 407 11.05 -14.80 -5.25
C GLU A 407 11.84 -15.98 -5.80
N GLN A 408 11.38 -16.56 -6.91
CA GLN A 408 12.08 -17.64 -7.61
C GLN A 408 13.50 -17.24 -8.06
N VAL A 409 13.70 -16.00 -8.49
CA VAL A 409 15.03 -15.48 -8.83
C VAL A 409 15.90 -15.37 -7.59
N TYR A 410 15.36 -14.86 -6.47
CA TYR A 410 16.05 -14.75 -5.19
C TYR A 410 16.54 -16.12 -4.69
N GLY A 411 15.63 -17.09 -4.55
CA GLY A 411 15.96 -18.40 -3.98
C GLY A 411 16.96 -19.23 -4.79
N PHE A 412 17.21 -18.88 -6.06
CA PHE A 412 18.10 -19.64 -6.96
C PHE A 412 19.31 -18.87 -7.47
N THR A 413 19.36 -17.54 -7.29
CA THR A 413 20.53 -16.74 -7.67
C THR A 413 21.50 -16.67 -6.50
N THR A 414 22.74 -17.09 -6.71
CA THR A 414 23.75 -17.00 -5.63
C THR A 414 24.06 -15.53 -5.31
N PRO A 415 24.51 -15.18 -4.09
CA PRO A 415 24.89 -13.81 -3.77
C PRO A 415 25.95 -13.22 -4.72
N ALA A 416 26.90 -14.05 -5.20
CA ALA A 416 27.93 -13.62 -6.14
C ALA A 416 27.34 -13.29 -7.52
N ASP A 417 26.41 -14.12 -8.00
CA ASP A 417 25.71 -13.88 -9.26
C ASP A 417 24.78 -12.67 -9.16
N ALA A 418 24.11 -12.48 -8.03
CA ALA A 418 23.23 -11.35 -7.78
C ALA A 418 23.99 -10.01 -7.81
N VAL A 419 25.19 -9.95 -7.23
CA VAL A 419 26.08 -8.76 -7.33
C VAL A 419 26.50 -8.49 -8.78
N ALA A 420 26.65 -9.54 -9.60
CA ALA A 420 27.01 -9.41 -11.01
C ALA A 420 25.82 -9.16 -11.94
N GLY A 421 24.58 -9.14 -11.43
CA GLY A 421 23.36 -9.08 -12.25
C GLY A 421 23.13 -10.32 -13.12
N ALA A 422 23.69 -11.47 -12.72
CA ALA A 422 23.58 -12.75 -13.41
C ALA A 422 22.40 -13.58 -12.86
N TRP A 423 21.19 -13.15 -13.17
CA TRP A 423 19.97 -13.72 -12.61
C TRP A 423 19.68 -15.15 -13.11
N VAL A 424 19.27 -16.04 -12.21
CA VAL A 424 18.75 -17.37 -12.56
C VAL A 424 17.24 -17.27 -12.77
N VAL A 425 16.77 -17.56 -13.99
CA VAL A 425 15.38 -17.32 -14.40
C VAL A 425 14.83 -18.51 -15.20
N GLY A 426 13.55 -18.85 -14.98
CA GLY A 426 12.77 -19.80 -15.78
C GLY A 426 13.30 -21.24 -15.81
N GLN A 427 14.01 -21.69 -14.77
CA GLN A 427 14.43 -23.08 -14.64
C GLN A 427 13.31 -23.93 -14.02
N PRO A 428 13.11 -25.18 -14.47
CA PRO A 428 12.07 -26.07 -13.92
C PRO A 428 12.09 -26.25 -12.40
N ARG A 429 13.28 -26.18 -11.79
CA ARG A 429 13.46 -26.30 -10.35
C ARG A 429 12.97 -25.09 -9.54
N GLN A 430 12.72 -23.94 -10.19
CA GLN A 430 12.23 -22.72 -9.55
C GLN A 430 10.73 -22.79 -9.29
N ALA A 431 9.96 -23.32 -10.23
CA ALA A 431 8.50 -23.44 -10.13
C ALA A 431 8.09 -24.85 -9.65
N THR A 432 8.38 -25.16 -8.40
CA THR A 432 8.28 -26.53 -7.85
C THR A 432 6.86 -27.09 -7.75
N SER A 433 5.83 -26.24 -7.82
CA SER A 433 4.43 -26.63 -7.81
C SER A 433 3.93 -27.03 -9.21
N ILE A 434 4.66 -26.73 -10.28
CA ILE A 434 4.34 -27.20 -11.64
C ILE A 434 4.82 -28.63 -11.82
N SER A 435 3.93 -29.58 -11.52
CA SER A 435 4.14 -30.98 -11.88
C SER A 435 3.57 -31.31 -13.27
N ALA A 436 4.20 -32.24 -13.99
CA ALA A 436 3.69 -32.69 -15.30
C ALA A 436 2.24 -33.21 -15.23
N SER A 437 1.83 -33.81 -14.11
CA SER A 437 0.44 -34.25 -13.90
C SER A 437 -0.53 -33.08 -13.77
N LEU A 438 -0.21 -32.08 -12.93
CA LEU A 438 -1.08 -30.90 -12.78
C LEU A 438 -1.10 -30.07 -14.05
N LEU A 439 0.04 -29.94 -14.73
CA LEU A 439 0.13 -29.24 -16.00
C LEU A 439 -0.75 -29.88 -17.07
N ALA A 440 -0.73 -31.21 -17.19
CA ALA A 440 -1.58 -31.92 -18.15
C ALA A 440 -3.07 -31.90 -17.79
N GLU A 441 -3.39 -31.83 -16.49
CA GLU A 441 -4.77 -31.83 -15.99
C GLU A 441 -5.43 -30.44 -16.03
N LEU A 442 -4.68 -29.40 -15.66
CA LEU A 442 -5.23 -28.08 -15.35
C LEU A 442 -4.88 -27.02 -16.40
N PHE A 443 -3.72 -27.09 -17.05
CA PHE A 443 -3.24 -26.00 -17.92
C PHE A 443 -3.65 -26.16 -19.38
N ASP A 444 -4.61 -25.32 -19.81
CA ASP A 444 -5.08 -25.27 -21.20
C ASP A 444 -4.30 -24.28 -22.09
N GLY A 445 -3.39 -23.50 -21.51
CA GLY A 445 -2.62 -22.46 -22.20
C GLY A 445 -3.18 -21.04 -22.06
N SER A 446 -4.21 -20.85 -21.24
CA SER A 446 -4.70 -19.53 -20.85
C SER A 446 -3.98 -18.99 -19.60
N LEU A 447 -4.13 -17.68 -19.35
CA LEU A 447 -3.64 -17.05 -18.12
C LEU A 447 -4.51 -17.49 -16.94
N PRO A 448 -3.93 -17.66 -15.73
CA PRO A 448 -4.70 -18.06 -14.55
C PRO A 448 -5.81 -17.07 -14.24
N THR A 449 -7.01 -17.59 -13.96
CA THR A 449 -8.13 -16.81 -13.49
C THR A 449 -8.03 -16.52 -11.99
N SER A 450 -8.78 -15.52 -11.54
CA SER A 450 -8.87 -15.19 -10.11
C SER A 450 -9.37 -16.35 -9.24
N ASP A 451 -10.35 -17.11 -9.75
CA ASP A 451 -10.90 -18.25 -9.02
C ASP A 451 -9.88 -19.38 -8.90
N GLU A 452 -9.10 -19.66 -9.95
CA GLU A 452 -8.03 -20.67 -9.94
C GLU A 452 -6.93 -20.34 -8.92
N MET A 453 -6.57 -19.07 -8.78
CA MET A 453 -5.54 -18.63 -7.84
C MET A 453 -6.03 -18.53 -6.39
N ARG A 454 -7.33 -18.70 -6.12
CA ARG A 454 -7.91 -18.51 -4.78
C ARG A 454 -8.72 -19.67 -4.25
N SER A 455 -9.16 -20.56 -5.13
CA SER A 455 -10.08 -21.63 -4.79
C SER A 455 -9.43 -22.97 -5.11
N GLY A 456 -9.29 -23.82 -4.11
CA GLY A 456 -8.75 -25.16 -4.30
C GLY A 456 -8.02 -25.67 -3.08
N SER A 457 -7.28 -26.76 -3.25
CA SER A 457 -6.25 -27.14 -2.28
C SER A 457 -5.03 -26.23 -2.44
N ASN A 458 -4.23 -26.05 -1.38
CA ASN A 458 -2.99 -25.29 -1.43
C ASN A 458 -2.07 -25.73 -2.60
N SER A 459 -2.05 -27.03 -2.92
CA SER A 459 -1.27 -27.54 -4.05
C SER A 459 -1.74 -27.02 -5.42
N VAL A 460 -3.05 -26.80 -5.59
CA VAL A 460 -3.62 -26.28 -6.84
C VAL A 460 -3.43 -24.77 -6.91
N VAL A 461 -3.63 -24.08 -5.79
CA VAL A 461 -3.38 -22.63 -5.70
C VAL A 461 -1.91 -22.30 -5.98
N ASN A 462 -0.97 -22.99 -5.33
CA ASN A 462 0.47 -22.80 -5.56
C ASN A 462 0.90 -23.17 -6.98
N PHE A 463 0.22 -24.16 -7.61
CA PHE A 463 0.43 -24.44 -9.03
C PHE A 463 0.08 -23.23 -9.90
N TRP A 464 -1.05 -22.57 -9.64
CA TRP A 464 -1.47 -21.40 -10.42
C TRP A 464 -0.61 -20.16 -10.14
N TYR A 465 -0.10 -19.98 -8.92
CA TYR A 465 0.92 -18.97 -8.62
C TYR A 465 2.20 -19.19 -9.44
N ASP A 466 2.72 -20.41 -9.46
CA ASP A 466 3.89 -20.75 -10.26
C ASP A 466 3.64 -20.59 -11.77
N ILE A 467 2.43 -20.92 -12.28
CA ILE A 467 2.05 -20.66 -13.66
C ILE A 467 2.04 -19.15 -13.95
N ALA A 468 1.51 -18.32 -13.04
CA ALA A 468 1.58 -16.86 -13.17
C ALA A 468 3.04 -16.36 -13.18
N GLY A 469 3.90 -16.86 -12.29
CA GLY A 469 5.33 -16.57 -12.27
C GLY A 469 6.05 -16.98 -13.57
N SER A 470 5.61 -18.08 -14.18
CA SER A 470 6.16 -18.56 -15.46
C SER A 470 5.99 -17.56 -16.61
N LEU A 471 4.93 -16.73 -16.59
CA LEU A 471 4.72 -15.68 -17.59
C LEU A 471 5.86 -14.68 -17.58
N TYR A 472 6.18 -14.16 -16.40
CA TYR A 472 7.24 -13.18 -16.23
C TYR A 472 8.63 -13.80 -16.46
N ASN A 473 8.84 -15.06 -16.06
CA ASN A 473 10.04 -15.81 -16.44
C ASN A 473 10.21 -15.90 -17.97
N TYR A 474 9.16 -16.22 -18.71
CA TYR A 474 9.18 -16.26 -20.18
C TYR A 474 9.54 -14.89 -20.78
N LEU A 475 8.92 -13.82 -20.28
CA LEU A 475 9.22 -12.47 -20.74
C LEU A 475 10.66 -12.07 -20.43
N ALA A 476 11.16 -12.39 -19.24
CA ALA A 476 12.53 -12.11 -18.84
C ALA A 476 13.57 -12.88 -19.67
N LEU A 477 13.29 -14.14 -20.02
CA LEU A 477 14.15 -14.94 -20.89
C LEU A 477 14.12 -14.49 -22.35
N THR A 478 12.96 -14.07 -22.86
CA THR A 478 12.76 -13.77 -24.28
C THR A 478 13.11 -12.33 -24.63
N TYR A 479 12.73 -11.38 -23.76
CA TYR A 479 12.84 -9.94 -23.99
C TYR A 479 13.74 -9.23 -22.96
N GLY A 480 14.26 -9.97 -21.98
CA GLY A 480 15.10 -9.45 -20.90
C GLY A 480 14.33 -9.05 -19.65
N MET A 481 15.00 -9.13 -18.50
CA MET A 481 14.44 -8.74 -17.19
C MET A 481 13.84 -7.32 -17.17
N PRO A 482 14.49 -6.28 -17.76
CA PRO A 482 13.90 -4.94 -17.79
C PRO A 482 12.54 -4.89 -18.51
N ALA A 483 12.36 -5.68 -19.58
CA ALA A 483 11.10 -5.71 -20.33
C ALA A 483 9.97 -6.35 -19.51
N ALA A 484 10.27 -7.45 -18.78
CA ALA A 484 9.30 -8.09 -17.89
C ALA A 484 8.83 -7.15 -16.76
N LEU A 485 9.76 -6.42 -16.13
CA LEU A 485 9.45 -5.48 -15.05
C LEU A 485 8.74 -4.21 -15.54
N ARG A 486 9.05 -3.71 -16.74
CA ARG A 486 8.28 -2.61 -17.34
C ARG A 486 6.87 -3.03 -17.73
N ALA A 487 6.72 -4.26 -18.22
CA ALA A 487 5.41 -4.83 -18.54
C ALA A 487 4.54 -4.92 -17.28
N SER A 488 5.08 -5.35 -16.14
CA SER A 488 4.34 -5.33 -14.87
C SER A 488 3.92 -3.90 -14.50
N VAL A 489 4.84 -2.92 -14.45
CA VAL A 489 4.50 -1.53 -14.10
C VAL A 489 3.46 -0.92 -15.03
N CYS A 490 3.54 -1.19 -16.33
CA CYS A 490 2.53 -0.73 -17.30
C CYS A 490 1.16 -1.38 -17.02
N ALA A 491 1.14 -2.68 -16.71
CA ALA A 491 -0.09 -3.41 -16.44
C ALA A 491 -0.74 -3.00 -15.11
N TYR A 492 0.05 -2.65 -14.08
CA TYR A 492 -0.44 -2.02 -12.84
C TYR A 492 -1.17 -0.69 -13.09
N LYS A 493 -0.86 -0.02 -14.21
CA LYS A 493 -1.48 1.25 -14.59
C LYS A 493 -2.72 1.06 -15.44
N GLU A 494 -2.68 0.39 -16.57
CA GLU A 494 -3.78 0.55 -17.55
C GLU A 494 -4.04 -0.68 -18.45
N GLY A 495 -3.60 -1.89 -18.09
CA GLY A 495 -3.83 -3.03 -18.99
C GLY A 495 -3.36 -4.39 -18.54
N THR A 496 -3.25 -5.31 -19.51
CA THR A 496 -2.72 -6.66 -19.29
C THR A 496 -1.20 -6.64 -19.42
N VAL A 497 -0.52 -7.58 -18.74
CA VAL A 497 0.94 -7.74 -18.81
C VAL A 497 1.39 -7.89 -20.27
N LEU A 498 0.70 -8.74 -21.03
CA LEU A 498 1.04 -9.03 -22.42
C LEU A 498 0.76 -7.85 -23.36
N GLY A 499 -0.29 -7.06 -23.11
CA GLY A 499 -0.59 -5.83 -23.85
C GLY A 499 0.44 -4.71 -23.64
N CYS A 500 1.30 -4.84 -22.63
CA CYS A 500 2.37 -3.92 -22.29
C CYS A 500 3.76 -4.33 -22.82
N VAL A 501 3.89 -5.48 -23.47
CA VAL A 501 5.17 -5.94 -24.01
C VAL A 501 5.44 -5.27 -25.35
N THR A 502 6.67 -4.77 -25.50
CA THR A 502 7.16 -4.15 -26.74
C THR A 502 8.43 -4.84 -27.22
N ASP A 503 8.67 -4.82 -28.53
CA ASP A 503 9.95 -5.25 -29.10
C ASP A 503 11.05 -4.19 -28.93
N ASP A 504 12.26 -4.48 -29.42
CA ASP A 504 13.41 -3.56 -29.37
C ASP A 504 13.15 -2.22 -30.09
N ALA A 505 12.18 -2.17 -31.00
CA ALA A 505 11.77 -0.95 -31.70
C ALA A 505 10.65 -0.18 -30.96
N GLY A 506 10.19 -0.68 -29.81
CA GLY A 506 9.10 -0.10 -29.03
C GLY A 506 7.71 -0.41 -29.59
N VAL A 507 7.59 -1.35 -30.54
CA VAL A 507 6.30 -1.73 -31.12
C VAL A 507 5.62 -2.75 -30.21
N ARG A 508 4.34 -2.51 -29.89
CA ARG A 508 3.54 -3.46 -29.10
C ARG A 508 3.40 -4.78 -29.82
N LEU A 509 3.67 -5.86 -29.10
CA LEU A 509 3.51 -7.21 -29.59
C LEU A 509 2.05 -7.67 -29.48
N SER A 510 1.69 -8.66 -30.31
CA SER A 510 0.35 -9.27 -30.29
C SER A 510 0.18 -10.10 -29.03
N GLU A 511 -0.80 -9.74 -28.19
CA GLU A 511 -1.12 -10.48 -26.97
C GLU A 511 -1.45 -11.95 -27.26
N ALA A 512 -2.19 -12.23 -28.34
CA ALA A 512 -2.51 -13.60 -28.74
C ALA A 512 -1.26 -14.42 -29.09
N ASP A 513 -0.30 -13.82 -29.79
CA ASP A 513 0.94 -14.50 -30.17
C ASP A 513 1.86 -14.72 -28.95
N LEU A 514 1.89 -13.76 -28.02
CA LEU A 514 2.61 -13.89 -26.76
C LEU A 514 2.02 -14.99 -25.88
N THR A 515 0.69 -15.03 -25.71
CA THR A 515 0.00 -16.08 -24.95
C THR A 515 0.30 -17.45 -25.53
N ALA A 516 0.19 -17.61 -26.86
CA ALA A 516 0.49 -18.89 -27.51
C ALA A 516 1.96 -19.31 -27.34
N SER A 517 2.89 -18.37 -27.47
CA SER A 517 4.33 -18.63 -27.34
C SER A 517 4.74 -18.97 -25.90
N TRP A 518 4.21 -18.22 -24.93
CA TRP A 518 4.38 -18.52 -23.51
C TRP A 518 3.82 -19.89 -23.16
N ALA A 519 2.58 -20.19 -23.55
CA ALA A 519 1.96 -21.48 -23.26
C ALA A 519 2.71 -22.67 -23.91
N GLN A 520 3.31 -22.46 -25.09
CA GLN A 520 4.20 -23.46 -25.70
C GLN A 520 5.49 -23.63 -24.88
N TRP A 521 6.10 -22.53 -24.44
CA TRP A 521 7.30 -22.55 -23.61
C TRP A 521 7.06 -23.23 -22.25
N VAL A 522 5.93 -22.96 -21.58
CA VAL A 522 5.55 -23.62 -20.32
C VAL A 522 5.49 -25.13 -20.51
N ARG A 523 4.78 -25.60 -21.55
CA ARG A 523 4.70 -27.03 -21.86
C ARG A 523 6.09 -27.63 -22.10
N ALA A 524 6.92 -26.99 -22.92
CA ALA A 524 8.26 -27.48 -23.22
C ALA A 524 9.22 -27.48 -22.01
N THR A 525 8.97 -26.62 -21.01
CA THR A 525 9.85 -26.44 -19.86
C THR A 525 9.47 -27.36 -18.69
N TYR A 526 8.16 -27.55 -18.44
CA TYR A 526 7.66 -28.20 -17.23
C TYR A 526 6.92 -29.54 -17.47
N GLY A 527 6.67 -29.95 -18.71
CA GLY A 527 5.97 -31.21 -19.05
C GLY A 527 6.12 -31.62 -20.50
#